data_AF-A0A7X1B147-F1
#
_entry.id   AF-A0A7X1B147-F1
#
_cell.length_a   1.000
_cell.length_b   1.000
_cell.length_c   1.000
_cell.angle_alpha   90.00
_cell.angle_beta   90.00
_cell.angle_gamma   90.00
#
_symmetry.space_group_name_H-M   'P 1'
#
loop_
_entity.id
_entity.type
_entity.pdbx_description
1 polymer ?
#
loop_
_entity_poly.entity_id
_entity_poly.type
_entity_poly.pdbx_seq_one_letter_code
_entity_poly.pdbx_strand_id
1 'polypeptide(L)'
;MRDDLTLFLILWAIYAAENWVLTSNRSLLVSLTSRRPPNRPGSGIGNARWRLSPLLPLPLYHLVSVASQSPLALAPRGISSRLVQNWATRPLGSTGGQSIRYENAAPTDSEGSTLRIRGKSFARCDTETEAKALHQWIDELRDQSAETRSEKIRQYYQDRFPDTSVIEERIERLRVKTNLHRVLSSVLAVYSLLLFPLAYYLYPSPQVLLSFLLSSIFGGWILTGFYFRTHRSLYPEEKGKRFQGVLKQVFCFPVAMGASKDFSLYAFADIDPLALSHATLPEEEFLQIARTIWLDLEYPLIDEPDPIVAESREILKEVSAEYLTRLGLRPTELSKALEALDSATTCYCPRCHSEFNQPRETCSECPGVAVISTQ
;
A
#
# COMPACT_ATOMS: atom_id res chain seq x y z
N MET A 1 -13.58 -37.80 -9.58
CA MET A 1 -14.20 -36.76 -8.73
C MET A 1 -15.56 -36.45 -9.34
N ARG A 2 -16.65 -36.33 -8.57
CA ARG A 2 -17.96 -35.96 -9.16
C ARG A 2 -17.85 -34.56 -9.75
N ASP A 3 -18.34 -34.34 -10.96
CA ASP A 3 -18.24 -33.06 -11.68
C ASP A 3 -18.79 -31.88 -10.85
N ASP A 4 -19.80 -32.14 -10.01
CA ASP A 4 -20.39 -31.15 -9.10
C ASP A 4 -19.43 -30.66 -7.99
N LEU A 5 -18.52 -31.52 -7.51
CA LEU A 5 -17.52 -31.12 -6.51
C LEU A 5 -16.45 -30.22 -7.13
N THR A 6 -16.18 -30.41 -8.42
CA THR A 6 -15.29 -29.53 -9.18
C THR A 6 -15.84 -28.11 -9.22
N LEU A 7 -17.17 -27.93 -9.31
CA LEU A 7 -17.78 -26.59 -9.25
C LEU A 7 -17.49 -25.87 -7.93
N PHE A 8 -17.59 -26.53 -6.78
CA PHE A 8 -17.27 -25.91 -5.48
C PHE A 8 -15.80 -25.55 -5.36
N LEU A 9 -14.90 -26.41 -5.85
CA LEU A 9 -13.47 -26.12 -5.89
C LEU A 9 -13.16 -24.92 -6.79
N ILE A 10 -13.83 -24.81 -7.94
CA ILE A 10 -13.71 -23.65 -8.83
C ILE A 10 -14.20 -22.39 -8.13
N LEU A 11 -15.37 -22.42 -7.46
CA LEU A 11 -15.88 -21.28 -6.71
C LEU A 11 -14.94 -20.86 -5.57
N TRP A 12 -14.37 -21.83 -4.86
CA TRP A 12 -13.37 -21.56 -3.81
C TRP A 12 -12.10 -20.96 -4.39
N ALA A 13 -11.62 -21.47 -5.54
CA ALA A 13 -10.43 -20.95 -6.21
C ALA A 13 -10.64 -19.53 -6.73
N ILE A 14 -11.80 -19.22 -7.33
CA ILE A 14 -12.17 -17.86 -7.75
C ILE A 14 -12.25 -16.94 -6.54
N TYR A 15 -12.95 -17.35 -5.47
CA TYR A 15 -13.03 -16.58 -4.25
C TYR A 15 -11.64 -16.32 -3.65
N ALA A 16 -10.80 -17.35 -3.54
CA ALA A 16 -9.45 -17.23 -3.04
C ALA A 16 -8.63 -16.26 -3.90
N ALA A 17 -8.66 -16.39 -5.23
CA ALA A 17 -7.96 -15.48 -6.15
C ALA A 17 -8.42 -14.02 -5.98
N GLU A 18 -9.73 -13.81 -5.81
CA GLU A 18 -10.30 -12.49 -5.54
C GLU A 18 -9.95 -11.94 -4.14
N ASN A 19 -9.42 -12.75 -3.23
CA ASN A 19 -8.91 -12.29 -1.94
C ASN A 19 -7.41 -12.04 -1.94
N TRP A 20 -6.75 -12.05 -3.10
CA TRP A 20 -5.35 -11.67 -3.22
C TRP A 20 -5.28 -10.20 -3.64
N VAL A 21 -4.29 -9.49 -3.10
CA VAL A 21 -4.03 -8.09 -3.42
C VAL A 21 -2.63 -7.97 -3.96
N LEU A 22 -2.54 -7.37 -5.14
CA LEU A 22 -1.28 -6.95 -5.72
C LEU A 22 -0.97 -5.53 -5.23
N THR A 23 0.02 -5.40 -4.36
CA THR A 23 0.52 -4.10 -3.89
C THR A 23 1.84 -3.78 -4.57
N SER A 24 2.17 -2.50 -4.73
CA SER A 24 3.53 -2.11 -5.07
C SER A 24 4.44 -2.36 -3.85
N ASN A 25 5.75 -2.50 -4.07
CA ASN A 25 6.66 -2.73 -2.94
C ASN A 25 6.79 -1.50 -2.05
N ARG A 26 6.59 -0.29 -2.57
CA ARG A 26 6.53 0.97 -1.80
C ARG A 26 5.29 1.11 -0.88
N SER A 27 4.44 0.09 -0.82
CA SER A 27 3.18 0.10 -0.08
C SER A 27 3.27 -0.66 1.25
N LEU A 28 2.76 -0.05 2.31
CA LEU A 28 2.45 -0.72 3.57
C LEU A 28 0.99 -1.21 3.54
N LEU A 29 0.80 -2.52 3.67
CA LEU A 29 -0.53 -3.11 3.84
C LEU A 29 -0.82 -3.30 5.34
N VAL A 30 -1.80 -2.58 5.86
CA VAL A 30 -2.24 -2.67 7.26
C VAL A 30 -3.65 -3.24 7.37
N SER A 31 -3.91 -3.98 8.44
CA SER A 31 -5.28 -4.32 8.85
C SER A 31 -5.86 -3.19 9.70
N LEU A 32 -7.04 -2.70 9.33
CA LEU A 32 -7.76 -1.67 10.08
C LEU A 32 -8.73 -2.26 11.12
N THR A 33 -8.81 -3.59 11.23
CA THR A 33 -9.72 -4.27 12.17
C THR A 33 -9.00 -5.10 13.21
N SER A 34 -7.77 -5.50 12.92
CA SER A 34 -6.94 -6.27 13.83
C SER A 34 -5.60 -5.57 14.01
N ARG A 35 -5.08 -5.53 15.24
CA ARG A 35 -3.70 -5.12 15.54
C ARG A 35 -2.72 -6.23 15.18
N ARG A 36 -2.94 -6.89 14.04
CA ARG A 36 -2.00 -7.90 13.54
C ARG A 36 -0.79 -7.17 12.97
N PRO A 37 0.40 -7.76 13.11
CA PRO A 37 1.58 -7.24 12.44
C PRO A 37 1.28 -7.02 10.97
N PRO A 38 1.70 -5.88 10.40
CA PRO A 38 1.57 -5.66 8.98
C PRO A 38 2.35 -6.74 8.26
N ASN A 39 1.90 -7.12 7.07
CA ASN A 39 2.69 -8.01 6.22
C ASN A 39 4.01 -7.31 5.90
N ARG A 40 5.07 -7.72 6.62
CA ARG A 40 6.38 -7.08 6.53
C ARG A 40 6.84 -7.09 5.08
N PRO A 41 7.47 -6.02 4.63
CA PRO A 41 8.07 -6.02 3.31
C PRO A 41 9.04 -7.21 3.15
N GLY A 42 8.95 -7.94 2.03
CA GLY A 42 9.68 -9.19 1.81
C GLY A 42 8.95 -10.49 2.19
N SER A 43 7.88 -10.44 3.01
CA SER A 43 7.01 -11.60 3.22
C SER A 43 5.92 -11.64 2.14
N GLY A 44 6.04 -12.54 1.16
CA GLY A 44 5.01 -12.75 0.13
C GLY A 44 5.58 -13.29 -1.18
N ILE A 45 4.68 -13.60 -2.13
CA ILE A 45 5.06 -13.97 -3.50
C ILE A 45 5.17 -12.67 -4.30
N GLY A 46 6.35 -12.31 -4.78
CA GLY A 46 6.56 -11.04 -5.45
C GLY A 46 7.91 -10.93 -6.14
N ASN A 47 8.13 -9.80 -6.78
CA ASN A 47 9.42 -9.41 -7.33
C ASN A 47 9.80 -8.01 -6.83
N ALA A 48 10.83 -7.39 -7.41
CA ALA A 48 11.28 -6.05 -7.08
C ALA A 48 10.23 -4.93 -7.24
N ARG A 49 9.16 -5.11 -8.01
CA ARG A 49 8.17 -4.05 -8.29
C ARG A 49 6.86 -4.25 -7.54
N TRP A 50 6.43 -5.49 -7.40
CA TRP A 50 5.13 -5.82 -6.85
C TRP A 50 5.20 -7.00 -5.91
N ARG A 51 4.25 -7.03 -4.99
CA ARG A 51 4.02 -8.11 -4.05
C ARG A 51 2.57 -8.53 -4.08
N LEU A 52 2.37 -9.83 -4.04
CA LEU A 52 1.07 -10.44 -3.95
C LEU A 52 0.84 -10.90 -2.51
N SER A 53 -0.14 -10.30 -1.85
CA SER A 53 -0.46 -10.53 -0.45
C SER A 53 -1.83 -11.20 -0.35
N PRO A 54 -1.93 -12.39 0.28
CA PRO A 54 -3.22 -12.99 0.56
C PRO A 54 -3.93 -12.19 1.65
N LEU A 55 -5.21 -11.91 1.45
CA LEU A 55 -6.10 -11.45 2.51
C LEU A 55 -6.78 -12.66 3.18
N LEU A 56 -7.15 -12.53 4.45
CA LEU A 56 -7.82 -13.60 5.18
C LEU A 56 -9.13 -13.99 4.50
N PRO A 57 -9.50 -15.27 4.32
CA PRO A 57 -10.67 -15.65 3.52
C PRO A 57 -12.04 -15.27 4.12
N LEU A 58 -12.11 -14.48 5.20
CA LEU A 58 -13.37 -14.12 5.87
C LEU A 58 -13.64 -12.59 5.84
N PRO A 59 -14.73 -12.13 5.19
CA PRO A 59 -15.04 -10.70 5.01
C PRO A 59 -15.29 -9.87 6.25
N LEU A 60 -15.60 -10.51 7.38
CA LEU A 60 -15.72 -9.80 8.66
C LEU A 60 -14.41 -9.15 9.10
N TYR A 61 -13.26 -9.60 8.58
CA TYR A 61 -11.95 -9.04 8.94
C TYR A 61 -11.30 -8.24 7.79
N HIS A 62 -12.04 -8.02 6.69
CA HIS A 62 -11.55 -7.36 5.46
C HIS A 62 -11.65 -5.85 5.48
N LEU A 63 -11.14 -5.20 6.52
CA LEU A 63 -10.70 -3.82 6.34
C LEU A 63 -9.19 -3.84 6.34
N VAL A 64 -8.65 -3.80 5.13
CA VAL A 64 -7.22 -3.64 4.87
C VAL A 64 -7.03 -2.38 4.06
N SER A 65 -5.93 -1.68 4.30
CA SER A 65 -5.57 -0.55 3.47
C SER A 65 -4.11 -0.53 3.12
N VAL A 66 -3.84 0.12 2.00
CA VAL A 66 -2.54 0.40 1.46
C VAL A 66 -2.27 1.88 1.68
N ALA A 67 -1.26 2.18 2.50
CA ALA A 67 -0.55 3.43 2.42
C ALA A 67 0.66 3.23 1.53
N SER A 68 0.95 4.19 0.67
CA SER A 68 2.07 4.11 -0.24
C SER A 68 2.92 5.35 -0.16
N GLN A 69 4.20 5.17 -0.43
CA GLN A 69 5.08 6.31 -0.63
C GLN A 69 4.74 7.00 -1.95
N SER A 70 5.05 8.30 -2.01
CA SER A 70 4.94 9.07 -3.25
C SER A 70 5.64 8.31 -4.40
N PRO A 71 4.98 8.14 -5.57
CA PRO A 71 5.60 7.50 -6.74
C PRO A 71 6.75 8.31 -7.32
N LEU A 72 6.91 9.56 -6.86
CA LEU A 72 7.83 10.55 -7.38
C LEU A 72 8.67 11.14 -6.26
N ALA A 73 9.95 11.37 -6.54
CA ALA A 73 10.74 12.35 -5.83
C ALA A 73 10.42 13.74 -6.41
N LEU A 74 10.15 14.69 -5.52
CA LEU A 74 9.68 16.03 -5.83
C LEU A 74 10.65 17.02 -5.21
N ALA A 75 11.28 17.83 -6.06
CA ALA A 75 12.19 18.88 -5.63
C ALA A 75 11.91 20.18 -6.41
N PRO A 76 12.21 21.37 -5.87
CA PRO A 76 12.04 22.65 -6.57
C PRO A 76 12.56 22.70 -8.01
N ARG A 77 13.61 21.92 -8.28
CA ARG A 77 14.31 21.83 -9.56
C ARG A 77 13.66 20.89 -10.57
N GLY A 78 12.84 19.95 -10.13
CA GLY A 78 12.25 18.94 -11.00
C GLY A 78 11.63 17.76 -10.29
N ILE A 79 11.28 16.76 -11.08
CA ILE A 79 10.65 15.52 -10.62
C ILE A 79 11.46 14.31 -11.06
N SER A 80 11.49 13.28 -10.23
CA SER A 80 12.11 11.99 -10.55
C SER A 80 11.13 10.85 -10.33
N SER A 81 11.16 9.84 -11.19
CA SER A 81 10.50 8.56 -10.95
C SER A 81 11.33 7.58 -10.11
N ARG A 82 12.52 8.00 -9.66
CA ARG A 82 13.28 7.28 -8.64
C ARG A 82 12.63 7.51 -7.28
N LEU A 83 12.50 6.44 -6.50
CA LEU A 83 11.93 6.51 -5.17
C LEU A 83 12.97 7.10 -4.21
N VAL A 84 12.52 8.03 -3.38
CA VAL A 84 13.31 8.61 -2.27
C VAL A 84 13.59 7.57 -1.19
N GLN A 85 12.71 6.57 -1.08
CA GLN A 85 12.73 5.55 -0.05
C GLN A 85 12.60 4.15 -0.67
N ASN A 86 13.33 3.18 -0.14
CA ASN A 86 13.31 1.77 -0.49
C ASN A 86 13.34 0.88 0.77
N TRP A 87 12.53 1.24 1.76
CA TRP A 87 12.37 0.50 3.02
C TRP A 87 11.83 -0.92 2.83
N ALA A 88 11.09 -1.15 1.75
CA ALA A 88 10.28 -2.35 1.60
C ALA A 88 10.97 -3.53 0.90
N THR A 89 12.03 -3.29 0.16
CA THR A 89 12.70 -4.38 -0.54
C THR A 89 14.21 -4.17 -0.54
N ARG A 90 14.93 -5.12 0.05
CA ARG A 90 16.39 -5.13 0.19
C ARG A 90 16.92 -6.48 -0.31
N PRO A 91 18.02 -6.51 -1.08
CA PRO A 91 18.58 -5.45 -1.90
C PRO A 91 17.76 -5.26 -3.19
N LEU A 92 17.64 -4.05 -3.74
CA LEU A 92 17.04 -3.85 -5.06
C LEU A 92 18.03 -3.25 -6.04
N GLY A 93 18.17 -3.94 -7.19
CA GLY A 93 18.87 -3.42 -8.36
C GLY A 93 18.33 -2.05 -8.77
N SER A 94 19.24 -1.20 -9.25
CA SER A 94 18.99 0.15 -9.71
C SER A 94 17.69 0.25 -10.50
N THR A 95 16.64 0.78 -9.87
CA THR A 95 15.44 1.12 -10.62
C THR A 95 15.82 2.28 -11.51
N GLY A 96 15.93 2.01 -12.83
CA GLY A 96 16.26 2.99 -13.87
C GLY A 96 15.23 4.09 -14.02
N GLY A 97 15.03 4.89 -12.98
CA GLY A 97 14.15 6.04 -12.96
C GLY A 97 14.77 7.21 -13.71
N GLN A 98 13.90 8.04 -14.26
CA GLN A 98 14.24 9.23 -15.03
C GLN A 98 13.95 10.46 -14.19
N SER A 99 14.78 11.48 -14.37
CA SER A 99 14.58 12.78 -13.73
C SER A 99 14.47 13.86 -14.78
N ILE A 100 13.53 14.76 -14.57
CA ILE A 100 13.15 15.79 -15.51
C ILE A 100 13.01 17.08 -14.72
N ARG A 101 13.74 18.11 -15.17
CA ARG A 101 13.55 19.45 -14.64
C ARG A 101 12.22 20.04 -15.10
N TYR A 102 11.58 20.88 -14.29
CA TYR A 102 10.30 21.48 -14.65
C TYR A 102 10.35 22.26 -15.97
N GLU A 103 11.48 22.91 -16.27
CA GLU A 103 11.65 23.66 -17.52
C GLU A 103 11.61 22.77 -18.77
N ASN A 104 11.90 21.47 -18.60
CA ASN A 104 11.88 20.46 -19.64
C ASN A 104 10.64 19.55 -19.58
N ALA A 105 9.82 19.69 -18.53
CA ALA A 105 8.62 18.88 -18.37
C ALA A 105 7.56 19.32 -19.39
N ALA A 106 7.33 18.48 -20.40
CA ALA A 106 6.16 18.64 -21.26
C ALA A 106 4.88 18.47 -20.41
N PRO A 107 3.70 18.92 -20.91
CA PRO A 107 2.44 18.63 -20.26
C PRO A 107 2.37 17.15 -19.88
N THR A 108 2.03 16.92 -18.62
CA THR A 108 1.88 15.57 -18.13
C THR A 108 0.52 15.03 -18.59
N ASP A 109 0.37 13.73 -18.70
CA ASP A 109 -0.93 13.08 -18.98
C ASP A 109 -1.06 11.85 -18.08
N SER A 110 -2.29 11.41 -17.83
CA SER A 110 -2.57 10.24 -17.01
C SER A 110 -3.37 9.22 -17.81
N GLU A 111 -2.82 8.00 -17.95
CA GLU A 111 -3.52 6.87 -18.56
C GLU A 111 -3.74 5.80 -17.49
N GLY A 112 -4.98 5.71 -16.98
CA GLY A 112 -5.29 4.88 -15.82
C GLY A 112 -4.45 5.26 -14.61
N SER A 113 -3.74 4.29 -14.02
CA SER A 113 -2.85 4.53 -12.87
C SER A 113 -1.42 4.91 -13.26
N THR A 114 -1.16 5.30 -14.51
CA THR A 114 0.20 5.61 -15.00
C THR A 114 0.31 7.08 -15.37
N LEU A 115 1.28 7.77 -14.76
CA LEU A 115 1.66 9.12 -15.11
C LEU A 115 2.61 9.07 -16.31
N ARG A 116 2.30 9.82 -17.37
CA ARG A 116 3.09 9.91 -18.59
C ARG A 116 3.67 11.31 -18.79
N ILE A 117 4.92 11.37 -19.26
CA ILE A 117 5.60 12.61 -19.65
C ILE A 117 6.09 12.43 -21.08
N ARG A 118 5.71 13.34 -21.99
CA ARG A 118 6.00 13.22 -23.45
C ARG A 118 5.52 11.88 -24.03
N GLY A 119 4.36 11.40 -23.59
CA GLY A 119 3.79 10.11 -24.03
C GLY A 119 4.52 8.87 -23.52
N LYS A 120 5.57 8.98 -22.69
CA LYS A 120 6.27 7.84 -22.10
C LYS A 120 5.82 7.62 -20.65
N SER A 121 5.68 6.36 -20.24
CA SER A 121 5.41 6.00 -18.84
C SER A 121 6.53 6.55 -17.95
N PHE A 122 6.19 7.44 -17.02
CA PHE A 122 7.14 8.06 -16.11
C PHE A 122 7.09 7.40 -14.74
N ALA A 123 5.90 7.33 -14.13
CA ALA A 123 5.69 6.68 -12.84
C ALA A 123 4.33 5.98 -12.78
N ARG A 124 4.25 4.90 -12.01
CA ARG A 124 3.00 4.17 -11.76
C ARG A 124 2.49 4.53 -10.37
N CYS A 125 1.29 5.10 -10.32
CA CYS A 125 0.54 5.37 -9.11
C CYS A 125 -0.26 4.12 -8.71
N ASP A 126 -0.78 4.08 -7.49
CA ASP A 126 -1.59 2.94 -7.06
C ASP A 126 -3.05 3.09 -7.52
N THR A 127 -3.48 4.33 -7.75
CA THR A 127 -4.81 4.62 -8.28
C THR A 127 -4.77 5.61 -9.45
N GLU A 128 -5.81 5.56 -10.29
CA GLU A 128 -6.04 6.56 -11.34
C GLU A 128 -6.28 7.97 -10.75
N THR A 129 -6.97 8.05 -9.61
CA THR A 129 -7.24 9.31 -8.91
C THR A 129 -5.94 9.97 -8.44
N GLU A 130 -5.02 9.19 -7.86
CA GLU A 130 -3.68 9.66 -7.49
C GLU A 130 -2.89 10.14 -8.73
N ALA A 131 -2.92 9.37 -9.83
CA ALA A 131 -2.23 9.75 -11.06
C ALA A 131 -2.75 11.09 -11.64
N LYS A 132 -4.07 11.30 -11.62
CA LYS A 132 -4.71 12.55 -12.06
C LYS A 132 -4.37 13.72 -11.13
N ALA A 133 -4.43 13.50 -9.82
CA ALA A 133 -4.08 14.53 -8.83
C ALA A 133 -2.61 14.96 -8.97
N LEU A 134 -1.69 14.00 -9.10
CA LEU A 134 -0.27 14.28 -9.32
C LEU A 134 -0.03 14.98 -10.66
N HIS A 135 -0.71 14.57 -11.74
CA HIS A 135 -0.65 15.26 -13.02
C HIS A 135 -1.03 16.74 -12.89
N GLN A 136 -2.19 17.03 -12.30
CA GLN A 136 -2.68 18.40 -12.10
C GLN A 136 -1.70 19.21 -11.24
N TRP A 137 -1.22 18.62 -10.16
CA TRP A 137 -0.30 19.29 -9.23
C TRP A 137 1.08 19.56 -9.86
N ILE A 138 1.62 18.64 -10.68
CA ILE A 138 2.88 18.85 -11.41
C ILE A 138 2.74 19.98 -12.43
N ASP A 139 1.62 20.01 -13.16
CA ASP A 139 1.35 21.07 -14.11
C ASP A 139 1.22 22.44 -13.40
N GLU A 140 0.57 22.49 -12.23
CA GLU A 140 0.54 23.68 -11.39
C GLU A 140 1.92 24.13 -10.93
N LEU A 141 2.79 23.20 -10.49
CA LEU A 141 4.13 23.51 -10.01
C LEU A 141 5.05 24.03 -11.12
N ARG A 142 4.88 23.55 -12.36
CA ARG A 142 5.73 23.93 -13.50
C ARG A 142 5.78 25.44 -13.69
N ASP A 143 4.66 26.12 -13.50
CA ASP A 143 4.54 27.56 -13.77
C ASP A 143 4.91 28.44 -12.56
N GLN A 144 5.28 27.83 -11.43
CA GLN A 144 5.67 28.53 -10.21
C GLN A 144 7.18 28.79 -10.14
N SER A 145 7.57 29.78 -9.31
CA SER A 145 8.97 30.02 -8.96
C SER A 145 9.56 28.87 -8.14
N ALA A 146 10.89 28.70 -8.13
CA ALA A 146 11.55 27.66 -7.34
C ALA A 146 11.23 27.74 -5.83
N GLU A 147 11.12 28.95 -5.29
CA GLU A 147 10.76 29.18 -3.88
C GLU A 147 9.31 28.74 -3.60
N THR A 148 8.37 29.16 -4.43
CA THR A 148 6.96 28.74 -4.32
C THR A 148 6.78 27.24 -4.52
N ARG A 149 7.57 26.62 -5.42
CA ARG A 149 7.60 25.16 -5.59
C ARG A 149 8.09 24.49 -4.31
N SER A 150 9.17 24.98 -3.70
CA SER A 150 9.71 24.42 -2.46
C SER A 150 8.65 24.40 -1.35
N GLU A 151 7.95 25.51 -1.16
CA GLU A 151 6.88 25.60 -0.16
C GLU A 151 5.73 24.63 -0.46
N LYS A 152 5.22 24.62 -1.71
CA LYS A 152 4.16 23.69 -2.11
C LYS A 152 4.57 22.22 -1.99
N ILE A 153 5.83 21.87 -2.29
CA ILE A 153 6.35 20.50 -2.16
C ILE A 153 6.45 20.11 -0.68
N ARG A 154 6.93 21.02 0.18
CA ARG A 154 6.95 20.80 1.64
C ARG A 154 5.54 20.57 2.17
N GLN A 155 4.60 21.44 1.79
CA GLN A 155 3.19 21.31 2.17
C GLN A 155 2.61 19.98 1.67
N TYR A 156 2.87 19.59 0.42
CA TYR A 156 2.44 18.30 -0.12
C TYR A 156 2.92 17.13 0.75
N TYR A 157 4.18 17.13 1.19
CA TYR A 157 4.65 16.10 2.10
C TYR A 157 3.97 16.19 3.47
N GLN A 158 3.84 17.38 4.05
CA GLN A 158 3.18 17.58 5.35
C GLN A 158 1.72 17.10 5.37
N ASP A 159 0.97 17.35 4.29
CA ASP A 159 -0.42 16.91 4.14
C ASP A 159 -0.57 15.38 4.18
N ARG A 160 0.49 14.63 3.86
CA ARG A 160 0.53 13.15 3.98
C ARG A 160 0.76 12.66 5.41
N PHE A 161 1.07 13.55 6.35
CA PHE A 161 1.23 13.28 7.79
C PHE A 161 0.13 13.98 8.61
N PRO A 162 -1.16 13.63 8.39
CA PRO A 162 -2.24 14.19 9.19
C PRO A 162 -2.16 13.68 10.63
N ASP A 163 -2.88 14.37 11.52
CA ASP A 163 -3.00 13.95 12.90
C ASP A 163 -3.68 12.57 13.00
N THR A 164 -3.28 11.79 14.00
CA THR A 164 -3.82 10.43 14.24
C THR A 164 -5.35 10.41 14.31
N SER A 165 -5.96 11.45 14.89
CA SER A 165 -7.43 11.57 15.00
C SER A 165 -8.13 11.61 13.63
N VAL A 166 -7.53 12.25 12.62
CA VAL A 166 -8.08 12.31 11.25
C VAL A 166 -8.07 10.92 10.60
N ILE A 167 -6.99 10.17 10.83
CA ILE A 167 -6.85 8.80 10.34
C ILE A 167 -7.89 7.90 11.02
N GLU A 168 -8.02 7.98 12.34
CA GLU A 168 -9.00 7.22 13.13
C GLU A 168 -10.44 7.53 12.72
N GLU A 169 -10.78 8.81 12.51
CA GLU A 169 -12.10 9.21 12.02
C GLU A 169 -12.39 8.62 10.64
N ARG A 170 -11.39 8.64 9.73
CA ARG A 170 -11.53 8.04 8.40
C ARG A 170 -11.70 6.51 8.49
N ILE A 171 -10.98 5.84 9.38
CA ILE A 171 -11.14 4.40 9.64
C ILE A 171 -12.55 4.11 10.17
N GLU A 172 -13.04 4.88 11.13
CA GLU A 172 -14.36 4.66 11.72
C GLU A 172 -15.48 4.92 10.71
N ARG A 173 -15.34 5.97 9.90
CA ARG A 173 -16.25 6.25 8.78
C ARG A 173 -16.32 5.08 7.80
N LEU A 174 -15.18 4.47 7.47
CA LEU A 174 -15.14 3.27 6.63
C LEU A 174 -15.82 2.08 7.32
N ARG A 175 -15.52 1.84 8.60
CA ARG A 175 -16.13 0.75 9.39
C ARG A 175 -17.65 0.86 9.39
N VAL A 176 -18.20 2.01 9.77
CA VAL A 176 -19.64 2.26 9.85
C VAL A 176 -20.29 2.07 8.48
N LYS A 177 -19.75 2.71 7.43
CA LYS A 177 -20.35 2.66 6.09
C LYS A 177 -20.28 1.28 5.43
N THR A 178 -19.30 0.44 5.79
CA THR A 178 -19.09 -0.88 5.17
C THR A 178 -19.58 -2.04 6.02
N ASN A 179 -19.98 -1.82 7.28
CA ASN A 179 -20.30 -2.89 8.22
C ASN A 179 -21.38 -3.85 7.69
N LEU A 180 -22.50 -3.30 7.20
CA LEU A 180 -23.60 -4.12 6.68
C LEU A 180 -23.16 -4.97 5.49
N HIS A 181 -22.42 -4.39 4.54
CA HIS A 181 -21.89 -5.12 3.40
C HIS A 181 -20.95 -6.24 3.86
N ARG A 182 -20.03 -5.96 4.80
CA ARG A 182 -19.08 -6.96 5.34
C ARG A 182 -19.80 -8.13 6.00
N VAL A 183 -20.83 -7.86 6.81
CA VAL A 183 -21.64 -8.90 7.46
C VAL A 183 -22.34 -9.76 6.41
N LEU A 184 -23.06 -9.16 5.46
CA LEU A 184 -23.77 -9.88 4.41
C LEU A 184 -22.82 -10.68 3.50
N SER A 185 -21.69 -10.10 3.11
CA SER A 185 -20.65 -10.78 2.33
C SER A 185 -20.11 -12.01 3.06
N SER A 186 -19.94 -11.91 4.38
CA SER A 186 -19.44 -13.03 5.19
C SER A 186 -20.47 -14.13 5.37
N VAL A 187 -21.73 -13.77 5.59
CA VAL A 187 -22.84 -14.72 5.64
C VAL A 187 -22.93 -15.47 4.32
N LEU A 188 -22.88 -14.75 3.18
CA LEU A 188 -22.92 -15.37 1.87
C LEU A 188 -21.68 -16.25 1.61
N ALA A 189 -20.49 -15.82 2.02
CA ALA A 189 -19.27 -16.63 1.89
C ALA A 189 -19.34 -17.93 2.69
N VAL A 190 -19.75 -17.87 3.97
CA VAL A 190 -19.92 -19.07 4.81
C VAL A 190 -21.01 -19.98 4.24
N TYR A 191 -22.13 -19.40 3.81
CA TYR A 191 -23.20 -20.15 3.16
C TYR A 191 -22.69 -20.88 1.91
N SER A 192 -22.04 -20.15 0.99
CA SER A 192 -21.70 -20.69 -0.32
C SER A 192 -20.45 -21.57 -0.34
N LEU A 193 -19.48 -21.33 0.54
CA LEU A 193 -18.19 -22.03 0.53
C LEU A 193 -18.08 -23.13 1.60
N LEU A 194 -18.94 -23.13 2.62
CA LEU A 194 -18.89 -24.10 3.70
C LEU A 194 -20.20 -24.86 3.88
N LEU A 195 -21.29 -24.15 4.20
CA LEU A 195 -22.56 -24.79 4.54
C LEU A 195 -23.15 -25.54 3.35
N PHE A 196 -23.10 -24.93 2.17
CA PHE A 196 -23.70 -25.53 0.99
C PHE A 196 -22.93 -26.75 0.45
N PRO A 197 -21.60 -26.70 0.24
CA PRO A 197 -20.84 -27.89 -0.14
C PRO A 197 -21.04 -29.06 0.84
N LEU A 198 -21.13 -28.77 2.13
CA LEU A 198 -21.44 -29.77 3.16
C LEU A 198 -22.86 -30.34 3.01
N ALA A 199 -23.87 -29.50 2.82
CA ALA A 199 -25.25 -29.94 2.62
C ALA A 199 -25.39 -30.79 1.35
N TYR A 200 -24.76 -30.38 0.24
CA TYR A 200 -24.76 -31.14 -1.02
C TYR A 200 -24.01 -32.47 -0.90
N TYR A 201 -22.90 -32.50 -0.16
CA TYR A 201 -22.15 -33.73 0.11
C TYR A 201 -23.01 -34.76 0.85
N LEU A 202 -23.80 -34.31 1.84
CA LEU A 202 -24.71 -35.17 2.61
C LEU A 202 -25.97 -35.55 1.82
N TYR A 203 -26.49 -34.65 1.00
CA TYR A 203 -27.75 -34.82 0.26
C TYR A 203 -27.59 -34.39 -1.21
N PRO A 204 -26.93 -35.21 -2.06
CA PRO A 204 -26.67 -34.86 -3.45
C PRO A 204 -27.97 -34.95 -4.27
N SER A 205 -28.65 -33.80 -4.42
CA SER A 205 -29.88 -33.66 -5.20
C SER A 205 -29.79 -32.46 -6.14
N PRO A 206 -30.25 -32.57 -7.41
CA PRO A 206 -30.30 -31.44 -8.34
C PRO A 206 -31.11 -30.25 -7.81
N GLN A 207 -32.12 -30.50 -6.98
CA GLN A 207 -32.95 -29.45 -6.37
C GLN A 207 -32.16 -28.63 -5.34
N VAL A 208 -31.28 -29.30 -4.58
CA VAL A 208 -30.38 -28.66 -3.60
C VAL A 208 -29.38 -27.77 -4.34
N LEU A 209 -28.79 -28.28 -5.44
CA LEU A 209 -27.89 -27.51 -6.31
C LEU A 209 -28.58 -26.29 -6.94
N LEU A 210 -29.76 -26.47 -7.52
CA LEU A 210 -30.51 -25.36 -8.12
C LEU A 210 -30.89 -24.29 -7.08
N SER A 211 -31.37 -24.71 -5.91
CA SER A 211 -31.71 -23.80 -4.81
C SER A 211 -30.51 -22.97 -4.36
N PHE A 212 -29.33 -23.58 -4.33
CA PHE A 212 -28.08 -22.88 -4.04
C PHE A 212 -27.68 -21.88 -5.10
N LEU A 213 -27.75 -22.25 -6.37
CA LEU A 213 -27.39 -21.34 -7.46
C LEU A 213 -28.30 -20.11 -7.43
N LEU A 214 -29.62 -20.32 -7.29
CA LEU A 214 -30.59 -19.23 -7.23
C LEU A 214 -30.39 -18.34 -6.00
N SER A 215 -30.23 -18.93 -4.81
CA SER A 215 -29.99 -18.16 -3.58
C SER A 215 -28.65 -17.42 -3.58
N SER A 216 -27.60 -18.01 -4.13
CA SER A 216 -26.27 -17.37 -4.23
C SER A 216 -26.26 -16.22 -5.24
N ILE A 217 -26.93 -16.39 -6.39
CA ILE A 217 -27.10 -15.32 -7.39
C ILE A 217 -27.91 -14.17 -6.78
N PHE A 218 -29.04 -14.48 -6.15
CA PHE A 218 -29.88 -13.47 -5.51
C PHE A 218 -29.14 -12.73 -4.40
N GLY A 219 -28.42 -13.44 -3.53
CA GLY A 219 -27.55 -12.86 -2.51
C GLY A 219 -26.46 -11.97 -3.11
N GLY A 220 -25.83 -12.41 -4.21
CA GLY A 220 -24.84 -11.64 -4.95
C GLY A 220 -25.41 -10.33 -5.52
N TRP A 221 -26.64 -10.32 -6.03
CA TRP A 221 -27.31 -9.10 -6.51
C TRP A 221 -27.64 -8.14 -5.38
N ILE A 222 -28.08 -8.63 -4.23
CA ILE A 222 -28.28 -7.81 -3.03
C ILE A 222 -26.97 -7.13 -2.63
N LEU A 223 -25.88 -7.90 -2.52
CA LEU A 223 -24.54 -7.37 -2.22
C LEU A 223 -24.10 -6.33 -3.24
N THR A 224 -24.33 -6.59 -4.53
CA THR A 224 -24.02 -5.64 -5.61
C THR A 224 -24.76 -4.31 -5.44
N GLY A 225 -26.03 -4.34 -5.04
CA GLY A 225 -26.81 -3.13 -4.74
C GLY A 225 -26.23 -2.34 -3.56
N PHE A 226 -25.85 -3.04 -2.48
CA PHE A 226 -25.16 -2.42 -1.34
C PHE A 226 -23.78 -1.87 -1.71
N TYR A 227 -23.03 -2.58 -2.55
CA TYR A 227 -21.74 -2.14 -3.07
C TYR A 227 -21.90 -0.83 -3.83
N PHE A 228 -22.86 -0.74 -4.75
CA PHE A 228 -23.09 0.48 -5.51
C PHE A 228 -23.43 1.67 -4.61
N ARG A 229 -24.31 1.51 -3.62
CA ARG A 229 -24.66 2.60 -2.68
C ARG A 229 -23.47 3.00 -1.81
N THR A 230 -22.76 2.04 -1.25
CA THR A 230 -21.62 2.28 -0.35
C THR A 230 -20.47 2.94 -1.10
N HIS A 231 -20.10 2.40 -2.26
CA HIS A 231 -19.05 2.96 -3.11
C HIS A 231 -19.41 4.37 -3.60
N ARG A 232 -20.68 4.62 -3.98
CA ARG A 232 -21.12 5.97 -4.37
C ARG A 232 -20.99 6.97 -3.21
N SER A 233 -21.21 6.52 -1.98
CA SER A 233 -21.14 7.36 -0.78
C SER A 233 -19.71 7.62 -0.31
N LEU A 234 -18.79 6.68 -0.53
CA LEU A 234 -17.37 6.81 -0.17
C LEU A 234 -16.56 7.51 -1.27
N TYR A 235 -16.82 7.18 -2.52
CA TYR A 235 -16.04 7.61 -3.69
C TYR A 235 -16.98 8.14 -4.80
N PRO A 236 -17.55 9.34 -4.62
CA PRO A 236 -18.49 9.92 -5.58
C PRO A 236 -17.86 10.16 -6.96
N GLU A 237 -16.58 10.53 -7.00
CA GLU A 237 -15.83 10.86 -8.23
C GLU A 237 -15.44 9.61 -9.05
N GLU A 238 -15.30 8.44 -8.41
CA GLU A 238 -14.85 7.21 -9.08
C GLU A 238 -16.01 6.44 -9.76
N LYS A 239 -16.69 7.08 -10.72
CA LYS A 239 -17.83 6.49 -11.44
C LYS A 239 -17.43 5.24 -12.26
N GLY A 240 -16.28 5.29 -12.92
CA GLY A 240 -15.79 4.20 -13.79
C GLY A 240 -15.52 2.91 -13.02
N LYS A 241 -14.72 2.98 -11.96
CA LYS A 241 -14.41 1.83 -11.08
C LYS A 241 -15.66 1.24 -10.44
N ARG A 242 -16.60 2.08 -10.03
CA ARG A 242 -17.89 1.63 -9.50
C ARG A 242 -18.69 0.81 -10.51
N PHE A 243 -18.80 1.28 -11.75
CA PHE A 243 -19.51 0.54 -12.81
C PHE A 243 -18.80 -0.78 -13.13
N GLN A 244 -17.48 -0.77 -13.27
CA GLN A 244 -16.69 -1.98 -13.50
C GLN A 244 -16.85 -2.99 -12.35
N GLY A 245 -16.83 -2.54 -11.10
CA GLY A 245 -17.05 -3.38 -9.92
C GLY A 245 -18.45 -4.01 -9.90
N VAL A 246 -19.50 -3.22 -10.19
CA VAL A 246 -20.86 -3.75 -10.33
C VAL A 246 -20.93 -4.81 -11.42
N LEU A 247 -20.36 -4.54 -12.60
CA LEU A 247 -20.38 -5.49 -13.71
C LEU A 247 -19.71 -6.83 -13.34
N LYS A 248 -18.54 -6.76 -12.69
CA LYS A 248 -17.83 -7.95 -12.20
C LYS A 248 -18.67 -8.76 -11.21
N GLN A 249 -19.32 -8.08 -10.26
CA GLN A 249 -20.13 -8.74 -9.23
C GLN A 249 -21.42 -9.37 -9.78
N VAL A 250 -22.07 -8.74 -10.78
CA VAL A 250 -23.25 -9.29 -11.45
C VAL A 250 -22.93 -10.58 -12.19
N PHE A 251 -21.80 -10.63 -12.89
CA PHE A 251 -21.40 -11.81 -13.67
C PHE A 251 -20.71 -12.90 -12.84
N CYS A 252 -20.15 -12.56 -11.68
CA CYS A 252 -19.39 -13.48 -10.85
C CYS A 252 -19.71 -13.25 -9.36
N PHE A 253 -20.71 -13.96 -8.84
CA PHE A 253 -21.16 -13.79 -7.45
C PHE A 253 -20.07 -14.04 -6.37
N PRO A 254 -19.03 -14.90 -6.57
CA PRO A 254 -17.90 -14.98 -5.64
C PRO A 254 -17.15 -13.65 -5.49
N VAL A 255 -17.09 -12.83 -6.54
CA VAL A 255 -16.49 -11.49 -6.48
C VAL A 255 -17.29 -10.60 -5.53
N ALA A 256 -18.62 -10.70 -5.52
CA ALA A 256 -19.48 -9.92 -4.61
C ALA A 256 -19.23 -10.24 -3.13
N MET A 257 -18.85 -11.49 -2.81
CA MET A 257 -18.45 -11.88 -1.45
C MET A 257 -17.11 -11.24 -1.03
N GLY A 258 -16.19 -11.04 -1.98
CA GLY A 258 -14.87 -10.44 -1.74
C GLY A 258 -14.82 -8.92 -1.82
N ALA A 259 -15.86 -8.27 -2.34
CA ALA A 259 -15.87 -6.84 -2.69
C ALA A 259 -15.69 -5.86 -1.52
N SER A 260 -15.74 -6.33 -0.27
CA SER A 260 -15.52 -5.48 0.91
C SER A 260 -14.13 -4.83 0.93
N LYS A 261 -13.12 -5.50 0.37
CA LYS A 261 -11.75 -4.95 0.29
C LYS A 261 -11.66 -3.70 -0.58
N ASP A 262 -12.50 -3.60 -1.61
CA ASP A 262 -12.46 -2.51 -2.58
C ASP A 262 -12.81 -1.17 -1.93
N PHE A 263 -13.55 -1.18 -0.80
CA PHE A 263 -13.87 0.04 -0.07
C PHE A 263 -12.70 0.61 0.72
N SER A 264 -11.80 -0.23 1.23
CA SER A 264 -10.74 0.21 2.15
C SER A 264 -9.36 0.19 1.54
N LEU A 265 -9.15 -0.60 0.48
CA LEU A 265 -7.82 -0.91 -0.04
C LEU A 265 -7.00 0.34 -0.36
N TYR A 266 -7.59 1.34 -1.00
CA TYR A 266 -6.91 2.59 -1.36
C TYR A 266 -7.45 3.81 -0.62
N ALA A 267 -8.16 3.59 0.49
CA ALA A 267 -8.76 4.69 1.26
C ALA A 267 -7.71 5.60 1.94
N PHE A 268 -6.46 5.14 2.02
CA PHE A 268 -5.33 5.82 2.66
C PHE A 268 -4.11 5.94 1.74
N ALA A 269 -4.31 5.87 0.41
CA ALA A 269 -3.23 5.99 -0.57
C ALA A 269 -2.55 7.38 -0.55
N ASP A 270 -3.28 8.39 -0.08
CA ASP A 270 -2.83 9.77 0.15
C ASP A 270 -2.05 9.96 1.46
N ILE A 271 -2.01 8.97 2.35
CA ILE A 271 -1.30 9.04 3.64
C ILE A 271 0.07 8.36 3.54
N ASP A 272 1.07 8.94 4.21
CA ASP A 272 2.39 8.32 4.33
C ASP A 272 2.33 7.02 5.16
N PRO A 273 3.04 5.94 4.77
CA PRO A 273 3.12 4.72 5.55
C PRO A 273 3.48 4.92 7.03
N LEU A 274 4.34 5.90 7.34
CA LEU A 274 4.73 6.20 8.72
C LEU A 274 3.53 6.68 9.54
N ALA A 275 2.76 7.64 9.01
CA ALA A 275 1.58 8.17 9.71
C ALA A 275 0.47 7.12 9.87
N LEU A 276 0.21 6.32 8.82
CA LEU A 276 -0.80 5.26 8.91
C LEU A 276 -0.37 4.17 9.91
N SER A 277 0.92 3.80 9.94
CA SER A 277 1.42 2.79 10.87
C SER A 277 1.27 3.22 12.33
N HIS A 278 1.56 4.49 12.65
CA HIS A 278 1.37 5.04 13.99
C HIS A 278 -0.10 4.92 14.45
N ALA A 279 -1.06 5.22 13.57
CA ALA A 279 -2.47 5.18 13.91
C ALA A 279 -3.07 3.77 14.02
N THR A 280 -2.44 2.76 13.40
CA THR A 280 -3.07 1.44 13.23
C THR A 280 -2.36 0.30 13.96
N LEU A 281 -1.07 0.45 14.26
CA LEU A 281 -0.26 -0.64 14.80
C LEU A 281 0.02 -0.45 16.31
N PRO A 282 0.34 -1.55 17.03
CA PRO A 282 0.98 -1.45 18.33
C PRO A 282 2.28 -0.62 18.28
N GLU A 283 2.60 0.05 19.38
CA GLU A 283 3.75 0.95 19.50
C GLU A 283 5.08 0.29 19.08
N GLU A 284 5.32 -0.96 19.52
CA GLU A 284 6.55 -1.69 19.17
C GLU A 284 6.70 -1.91 17.65
N GLU A 285 5.63 -2.30 16.97
CA GLU A 285 5.63 -2.54 15.52
C GLU A 285 5.74 -1.22 14.75
N PHE A 286 5.07 -0.17 15.24
CA PHE A 286 5.23 1.18 14.71
C PHE A 286 6.68 1.65 14.81
N LEU A 287 7.34 1.50 15.96
CA LEU A 287 8.73 1.90 16.15
C LEU A 287 9.69 1.16 15.20
N GLN A 288 9.44 -0.12 14.92
CA GLN A 288 10.22 -0.87 13.94
C GLN A 288 10.06 -0.30 12.52
N ILE A 289 8.84 0.06 12.12
CA ILE A 289 8.57 0.69 10.82
C ILE A 289 9.17 2.09 10.76
N ALA A 290 8.95 2.91 11.78
CA ALA A 290 9.48 4.26 11.89
C ALA A 290 10.99 4.26 11.76
N ARG A 291 11.67 3.36 12.47
CA ARG A 291 13.11 3.16 12.36
C ARG A 291 13.54 2.76 10.97
N THR A 292 12.86 1.79 10.35
CA THR A 292 13.21 1.32 9.00
C THR A 292 13.08 2.44 7.96
N ILE A 293 11.99 3.20 8.01
CA ILE A 293 11.73 4.34 7.12
C ILE A 293 12.74 5.46 7.37
N TRP A 294 13.04 5.76 8.64
CA TRP A 294 13.99 6.80 9.02
C TRP A 294 15.42 6.47 8.58
N LEU A 295 15.90 5.26 8.86
CA LEU A 295 17.24 4.81 8.45
C LEU A 295 17.41 4.78 6.93
N ASP A 296 16.32 4.55 6.20
CA ASP A 296 16.31 4.59 4.74
C ASP A 296 16.43 6.02 4.18
N LEU A 297 15.89 7.02 4.88
CA LEU A 297 16.11 8.44 4.58
C LEU A 297 17.52 8.92 5.01
N GLU A 298 18.03 8.43 6.14
CA GLU A 298 19.34 8.81 6.67
C GLU A 298 20.49 8.21 5.85
N TYR A 299 20.35 6.94 5.47
CA TYR A 299 21.38 6.17 4.78
C TYR A 299 20.84 5.66 3.43
N PRO A 300 20.76 6.52 2.41
CA PRO A 300 20.35 6.10 1.07
C PRO A 300 21.32 5.06 0.47
N LEU A 301 20.83 4.20 -0.42
CA LEU A 301 21.68 3.29 -1.20
C LEU A 301 22.46 4.08 -2.28
N ILE A 302 23.74 3.72 -2.54
CA ILE A 302 24.69 4.45 -3.43
C ILE A 302 24.13 4.57 -4.86
N ASP A 303 24.52 5.68 -5.48
CA ASP A 303 24.11 6.22 -6.78
C ASP A 303 22.75 6.96 -6.79
N GLU A 304 22.60 7.93 -5.88
CA GLU A 304 21.87 9.14 -6.22
C GLU A 304 22.82 10.25 -6.73
N PRO A 305 23.41 10.15 -7.95
CA PRO A 305 23.99 11.34 -8.59
C PRO A 305 22.89 12.35 -8.98
N ASP A 306 21.64 12.04 -8.65
CA ASP A 306 20.49 12.80 -9.05
C ASP A 306 20.17 13.88 -8.01
N PRO A 307 20.46 15.16 -8.31
CA PRO A 307 20.24 16.23 -7.36
C PRO A 307 18.75 16.39 -7.01
N ILE A 308 17.82 15.97 -7.87
CA ILE A 308 16.37 16.04 -7.61
C ILE A 308 15.98 15.05 -6.52
N VAL A 309 16.52 13.83 -6.55
CA VAL A 309 16.18 12.80 -5.56
C VAL A 309 16.77 13.18 -4.19
N ALA A 310 18.03 13.62 -4.17
CA ALA A 310 18.68 14.08 -2.94
C ALA A 310 17.94 15.26 -2.29
N GLU A 311 17.57 16.28 -3.07
CA GLU A 311 16.82 17.44 -2.57
C GLU A 311 15.42 17.04 -2.07
N SER A 312 14.71 16.17 -2.80
CA SER A 312 13.43 15.63 -2.34
C SER A 312 13.56 14.82 -1.05
N ARG A 313 14.68 14.10 -0.87
CA ARG A 313 14.94 13.32 0.34
C ARG A 313 15.12 14.22 1.54
N GLU A 314 15.89 15.30 1.42
CA GLU A 314 16.07 16.24 2.52
C GLU A 314 14.74 16.86 2.95
N ILE A 315 13.90 17.29 2.00
CA ILE A 315 12.55 17.81 2.32
C ILE A 315 11.72 16.76 3.06
N LEU A 316 11.67 15.51 2.55
CA LEU A 316 10.91 14.44 3.19
C LEU A 316 11.48 14.06 4.56
N LYS A 317 12.79 14.10 4.73
CA LYS A 317 13.49 13.84 5.99
C LYS A 317 13.14 14.89 7.05
N GLU A 318 13.14 16.17 6.68
CA GLU A 318 12.70 17.27 7.55
C GLU A 318 11.25 17.10 7.99
N VAL A 319 10.32 16.87 7.05
CA VAL A 319 8.90 16.68 7.35
C VAL A 319 8.66 15.44 8.22
N SER A 320 9.38 14.35 7.94
CA SER A 320 9.30 13.13 8.75
C SER A 320 9.84 13.36 10.17
N ALA A 321 10.94 14.11 10.31
CA ALA A 321 11.50 14.48 11.61
C ALA A 321 10.55 15.36 12.43
N GLU A 322 9.89 16.33 11.80
CA GLU A 322 8.84 17.15 12.42
C GLU A 322 7.69 16.28 12.91
N TYR A 323 7.20 15.36 12.07
CA TYR A 323 6.15 14.41 12.46
C TYR A 323 6.56 13.56 13.66
N LEU A 324 7.73 12.90 13.61
CA LEU A 324 8.23 12.09 14.72
C LEU A 324 8.41 12.89 16.01
N THR A 325 8.89 14.12 15.91
CA THR A 325 9.06 15.01 17.07
C THR A 325 7.71 15.38 17.70
N ARG A 326 6.67 15.62 16.88
CA ARG A 326 5.29 15.83 17.38
C ARG A 326 4.76 14.62 18.14
N LEU A 327 5.22 13.42 17.80
CA LEU A 327 4.90 12.18 18.53
C LEU A 327 5.75 11.96 19.78
N GLY A 328 6.65 12.88 20.11
CA GLY A 328 7.59 12.75 21.23
C GLY A 328 8.78 11.83 20.95
N LEU A 329 8.97 11.40 19.70
CA LEU A 329 10.12 10.59 19.29
C LEU A 329 11.24 11.48 18.78
N ARG A 330 12.48 11.18 19.17
CA ARG A 330 13.66 11.86 18.62
C ARG A 330 14.21 11.04 17.45
N PRO A 331 14.30 11.61 16.23
CA PRO A 331 14.82 10.88 15.07
C PRO A 331 16.24 10.32 15.30
N THR A 332 17.06 11.02 16.08
CA THR A 332 18.41 10.56 16.47
C THR A 332 18.39 9.27 17.30
N GLU A 333 17.31 8.97 18.03
CA GLU A 333 17.16 7.72 18.77
C GLU A 333 16.83 6.54 17.85
N LEU A 334 16.10 6.79 16.77
CA LEU A 334 15.85 5.77 15.74
C LEU A 334 17.14 5.39 15.00
N SER A 335 18.08 6.33 14.86
CA SER A 335 19.40 6.10 14.25
C SER A 335 20.42 5.41 15.16
N LYS A 336 20.16 5.26 16.46
CA LYS A 336 21.09 4.56 17.36
C LYS A 336 21.31 3.13 16.88
N ALA A 337 22.44 2.51 17.21
CA ALA A 337 22.62 1.08 17.00
C ALA A 337 21.59 0.29 17.83
N LEU A 338 21.22 -0.91 17.38
CA LEU A 338 20.64 -1.90 18.29
C LEU A 338 21.74 -2.42 19.22
N GLU A 339 21.37 -2.93 20.39
CA GLU A 339 22.30 -3.67 21.24
C GLU A 339 22.89 -4.83 20.43
N ALA A 340 24.22 -4.96 20.44
CA ALA A 340 24.91 -5.98 19.68
C ALA A 340 24.46 -7.37 20.15
N LEU A 341 24.15 -8.25 19.19
CA LEU A 341 23.75 -9.62 19.48
C LEU A 341 24.95 -10.48 19.90
N ASP A 342 26.15 -10.17 19.42
CA ASP A 342 27.38 -10.91 19.70
C ASP A 342 28.53 -9.97 20.15
N SER A 343 29.24 -10.39 21.19
CA SER A 343 30.49 -9.77 21.64
C SER A 343 31.61 -9.79 20.60
N ALA A 344 31.53 -10.68 19.61
CA ALA A 344 32.49 -10.77 18.50
C ALA A 344 32.21 -9.76 17.35
N THR A 345 31.12 -8.99 17.44
CA THR A 345 30.77 -8.00 16.41
C THR A 345 31.78 -6.86 16.39
N THR A 346 32.43 -6.68 15.24
CA THR A 346 33.49 -5.67 15.02
C THR A 346 33.01 -4.43 14.27
N CYS A 347 31.96 -4.58 13.46
CA CYS A 347 31.27 -3.48 12.81
C CYS A 347 29.83 -3.85 12.45
N TYR A 348 29.01 -2.84 12.17
CA TYR A 348 27.62 -3.02 11.74
C TYR A 348 27.24 -2.04 10.62
N CYS A 349 26.24 -2.39 9.83
CA CYS A 349 25.65 -1.46 8.86
C CYS A 349 24.61 -0.57 9.53
N PRO A 350 24.70 0.78 9.49
CA PRO A 350 23.74 1.65 10.15
C PRO A 350 22.34 1.67 9.51
N ARG A 351 22.19 1.17 8.27
CA ARG A 351 20.90 1.14 7.57
C ARG A 351 20.09 -0.13 7.85
N CYS A 352 20.74 -1.30 7.77
CA CYS A 352 20.08 -2.60 7.94
C CYS A 352 20.40 -3.29 9.26
N HIS A 353 21.35 -2.76 10.04
CA HIS A 353 21.85 -3.34 11.28
C HIS A 353 22.39 -4.76 11.15
N SER A 354 22.81 -5.16 9.95
CA SER A 354 23.61 -6.39 9.81
C SER A 354 24.94 -6.20 10.52
N GLU A 355 25.25 -7.14 11.41
CA GLU A 355 26.50 -7.21 12.18
C GLU A 355 27.55 -8.02 11.41
N PHE A 356 28.82 -7.65 11.57
CA PHE A 356 29.95 -8.30 10.92
C PHE A 356 31.09 -8.56 11.92
N ASN A 357 31.61 -9.80 11.89
CA ASN A 357 32.72 -10.24 12.75
C ASN A 357 34.10 -9.98 12.13
N GLN A 358 34.14 -9.42 10.92
CA GLN A 358 35.36 -9.02 10.24
C GLN A 358 35.22 -7.55 9.82
N PRO A 359 36.29 -6.76 9.93
CA PRO A 359 36.31 -5.40 9.42
C PRO A 359 35.91 -5.37 7.94
N ARG A 360 34.97 -4.50 7.59
CA ARG A 360 34.53 -4.22 6.23
C ARG A 360 34.44 -2.71 6.06
N GLU A 361 34.44 -2.26 4.82
CA GLU A 361 34.18 -0.84 4.50
C GLU A 361 32.72 -0.62 4.14
N THR A 362 32.08 -1.57 3.46
CA THR A 362 30.70 -1.47 2.95
C THR A 362 29.85 -2.68 3.29
N CYS A 363 28.53 -2.45 3.36
CA CYS A 363 27.55 -3.50 3.58
C CYS A 363 27.24 -4.26 2.27
N SER A 364 27.20 -5.60 2.32
CA SER A 364 26.81 -6.43 1.16
C SER A 364 25.33 -6.31 0.79
N GLU A 365 24.46 -6.06 1.77
CA GLU A 365 23.01 -5.93 1.57
C GLU A 365 22.57 -4.50 1.27
N CYS A 366 23.44 -3.52 1.55
CA CYS A 366 23.17 -2.10 1.35
C CYS A 366 24.30 -1.47 0.52
N PRO A 367 24.32 -1.69 -0.82
CA PRO A 367 25.28 -1.05 -1.70
C PRO A 367 25.14 0.45 -1.55
N GLY A 368 26.15 1.13 -1.03
CA GLY A 368 25.82 2.41 -0.40
C GLY A 368 26.65 2.78 0.77
N VAL A 369 26.53 1.87 1.73
CA VAL A 369 26.47 2.30 3.10
C VAL A 369 27.75 1.83 3.75
N ALA A 370 28.54 2.80 4.18
CA ALA A 370 29.71 2.55 4.99
C ALA A 370 29.29 1.86 6.30
N VAL A 371 30.02 0.82 6.69
CA VAL A 371 29.79 0.18 7.98
C VAL A 371 30.49 0.96 9.09
N ILE A 372 29.93 0.92 10.30
CA ILE A 372 30.46 1.62 11.47
C ILE A 372 31.13 0.60 12.38
N SER A 373 32.38 0.86 12.77
CA SER A 373 33.13 0.02 13.72
C SER A 373 32.55 0.10 15.14
N THR A 374 32.40 -1.04 15.81
CA THR A 374 32.06 -1.14 17.24
C THR A 374 33.36 -1.15 18.03
N GLN A 375 33.78 0.01 18.54
CA GLN A 375 34.97 0.13 19.42
C GLN A 375 34.60 -0.05 20.88
#